data_AF-A0A7K9FAP4-F1
#
_entry.id   AF-A0A7K9FAP4-F1
#
_cell.length_a   1.000
_cell.length_b   1.000
_cell.length_c   1.000
_cell.angle_alpha   90.00
_cell.angle_beta   90.00
_cell.angle_gamma   90.00
#
_symmetry.space_group_name_H-M   'P 1'
#
loop_
_entity.id
_entity.type
_entity.pdbx_description
1 polymer ?
#
loop_
_entity_poly.entity_id
_entity_poly.type
_entity_poly.pdbx_seq_one_letter_code
_entity_poly.pdbx_strand_id
1 'polypeptide(L)'
;MLEKIQKALTIRSSTMRELLAEALGMFILMVFGLSSVAQVVLGRGDFGQHLSINLGFGIGVTLGIHAAGGISGAHLNAAITITHCILGNLPWRKLPAYLIGQFLGSFTAAATVFGLYYDALYDYTKGNFTVTGPTATASIFSTYPASYVSLPGAFFTEFTATAMLLLGILVIHDEKNNGALKGTQALLTGILVLGIGLGMGLNTGYAINPSRDLPPRVFTAIAGWGMDVFTAGDHWWWVPLTAPILGSLAGVLIHKLFIDFHNQPIPKSGNEKGQTVVETS
;
A
#
# COMPACT_ATOMS: atom_id res chain seq x y z
N MET A 1 -10.93 27.84 -24.31
CA MET A 1 -9.99 28.30 -23.25
C MET A 1 -9.45 27.13 -22.44
N LEU A 2 -10.32 26.24 -21.95
CA LEU A 2 -9.95 25.03 -21.20
C LEU A 2 -8.96 24.11 -21.95
N GLU A 3 -9.16 23.85 -23.25
CA GLU A 3 -8.24 23.02 -24.05
C GLU A 3 -6.82 23.61 -24.20
N LYS A 4 -6.71 24.94 -24.28
CA LYS A 4 -5.41 25.63 -24.37
C LYS A 4 -4.65 25.52 -23.04
N ILE A 5 -5.37 25.68 -21.92
CA ILE A 5 -4.84 25.50 -20.56
C ILE A 5 -4.43 24.03 -20.36
N GLN A 6 -5.29 23.09 -20.76
CA GLN A 6 -5.00 21.66 -20.68
C GLN A 6 -3.73 21.32 -21.48
N LYS A 7 -3.60 21.77 -22.72
CA LYS A 7 -2.37 21.55 -23.51
C LYS A 7 -1.14 22.18 -22.86
N ALA A 8 -1.27 23.32 -22.20
CA ALA A 8 -0.18 23.99 -21.52
C ALA A 8 0.25 23.28 -20.22
N LEU A 9 -0.70 22.73 -19.46
CA LEU A 9 -0.46 22.07 -18.17
C LEU A 9 -0.22 20.56 -18.28
N THR A 10 -0.55 19.94 -19.42
CA THR A 10 -0.39 18.49 -19.60
C THR A 10 1.09 18.13 -19.67
N ILE A 11 1.54 17.41 -18.66
CA ILE A 11 2.88 16.84 -18.60
C ILE A 11 2.99 15.72 -19.64
N ARG A 12 3.98 15.83 -20.54
CA ARG A 12 4.19 14.85 -21.61
C ARG A 12 5.05 13.65 -21.18
N SER A 13 5.92 13.83 -20.18
CA SER A 13 6.77 12.77 -19.66
C SER A 13 5.93 11.71 -18.95
N SER A 14 5.98 10.46 -19.43
CA SER A 14 5.27 9.35 -18.80
C SER A 14 5.71 9.13 -17.36
N THR A 15 7.02 9.16 -17.10
CA THR A 15 7.58 9.01 -15.74
C THR A 15 7.09 10.08 -14.77
N MET A 16 6.95 11.32 -15.22
CA MET A 16 6.44 12.39 -14.36
C MET A 16 4.94 12.25 -14.11
N ARG A 17 4.17 11.82 -15.12
CA ARG A 17 2.74 11.48 -14.93
C ARG A 17 2.56 10.33 -13.92
N GLU A 18 3.40 9.31 -14.01
CA GLU A 18 3.41 8.17 -13.08
C GLU A 18 3.76 8.62 -11.65
N LEU A 19 4.77 9.48 -11.48
CA LEU A 19 5.11 10.06 -10.17
C LEU A 19 3.92 10.79 -9.54
N LEU A 20 3.23 11.65 -10.32
CA LEU A 20 2.09 12.40 -9.82
C LEU A 20 0.88 11.50 -9.51
N ALA A 21 0.67 10.47 -10.32
CA ALA A 21 -0.37 9.47 -10.06
C ALA A 21 -0.09 8.69 -8.78
N GLU A 22 1.15 8.21 -8.60
CA GLU A 22 1.58 7.53 -7.36
C GLU A 22 1.48 8.45 -6.14
N ALA A 23 1.82 9.74 -6.29
CA ALA A 23 1.67 10.72 -5.21
C ALA A 23 0.20 10.92 -4.81
N LEU A 24 -0.70 11.11 -5.78
CA LEU A 24 -2.12 11.32 -5.50
C LEU A 24 -2.77 10.06 -4.92
N GLY A 25 -2.51 8.89 -5.51
CA GLY A 25 -3.05 7.62 -5.03
C GLY A 25 -2.57 7.30 -3.61
N MET A 26 -1.29 7.54 -3.32
CA MET A 26 -0.73 7.32 -1.99
C MET A 26 -1.24 8.34 -0.98
N PHE A 27 -1.42 9.60 -1.38
CA PHE A 27 -2.05 10.62 -0.55
C PHE A 27 -3.47 10.21 -0.14
N ILE A 28 -4.30 9.78 -1.10
CA ILE A 28 -5.68 9.33 -0.82
C ILE A 28 -5.67 8.14 0.15
N LEU A 29 -4.87 7.11 -0.13
CA LEU A 29 -4.74 5.94 0.74
C LEU A 29 -4.43 6.35 2.17
N MET A 30 -3.41 7.20 2.34
CA MET A 30 -2.91 7.59 3.65
C MET A 30 -3.84 8.56 4.37
N VAL A 31 -4.51 9.50 3.71
CA VAL A 31 -5.47 10.38 4.38
C VAL A 31 -6.59 9.57 5.02
N PHE A 32 -7.18 8.60 4.30
CA PHE A 32 -8.24 7.76 4.85
C PHE A 32 -7.72 6.84 5.97
N GLY A 33 -6.58 6.19 5.76
CA GLY A 33 -5.99 5.29 6.75
C GLY A 33 -5.53 6.00 8.03
N LEU A 34 -4.77 7.09 7.92
CA LEU A 34 -4.28 7.81 9.10
C LEU A 34 -5.42 8.54 9.85
N SER A 35 -6.42 9.09 9.13
CA SER A 35 -7.57 9.72 9.78
C SER A 35 -8.41 8.73 10.58
N SER A 36 -8.57 7.48 10.09
CA SER A 36 -9.30 6.47 10.86
C SER A 36 -8.55 6.09 12.14
N VAL A 37 -7.21 6.00 12.11
CA VAL A 37 -6.41 5.79 13.33
C VAL A 37 -6.54 6.99 14.27
N ALA A 38 -6.46 8.22 13.75
CA ALA A 38 -6.62 9.44 14.53
C ALA A 38 -7.98 9.49 15.27
N GLN A 39 -9.08 9.12 14.60
CA GLN A 39 -10.40 9.05 15.25
C GLN A 39 -10.43 8.04 16.40
N VAL A 40 -9.87 6.85 16.21
CA VAL A 40 -9.87 5.82 17.26
C VAL A 40 -9.01 6.24 18.45
N VAL A 41 -7.79 6.72 18.18
CA VAL A 41 -6.84 7.09 19.24
C VAL A 41 -7.31 8.32 20.02
N LEU A 42 -7.60 9.42 19.32
CA LEU A 42 -7.95 10.70 19.93
C LEU A 42 -9.37 10.68 20.51
N GLY A 43 -10.27 9.92 19.87
CA GLY A 43 -11.62 9.66 20.36
C GLY A 43 -11.70 8.59 21.45
N ARG A 44 -10.56 8.06 21.93
CA ARG A 44 -10.49 7.05 23.01
C ARG A 44 -11.37 5.80 22.79
N GLY A 45 -11.59 5.45 21.53
CA GLY A 45 -12.44 4.34 21.12
C GLY A 45 -13.94 4.66 20.96
N ASP A 46 -14.39 5.87 21.30
CA ASP A 46 -15.81 6.27 21.21
C ASP A 46 -16.27 6.48 19.76
N PHE A 47 -15.34 6.88 18.89
CA PHE A 47 -15.59 7.17 17.47
C PHE A 47 -15.04 6.11 16.51
N GLY A 48 -14.63 4.94 17.04
CA GLY A 48 -14.21 3.82 16.21
C GLY A 48 -13.39 2.77 16.97
N GLN A 49 -13.18 1.63 16.32
CA GLN A 49 -12.39 0.51 16.84
C GLN A 49 -11.43 -0.02 15.77
N HIS A 50 -10.68 -1.07 16.09
CA HIS A 50 -9.74 -1.73 15.16
C HIS A 50 -10.37 -2.03 13.78
N LEU A 51 -11.64 -2.48 13.75
CA LEU A 51 -12.37 -2.70 12.50
C LEU A 51 -12.52 -1.42 11.66
N SER A 52 -12.82 -0.28 12.28
CA SER A 52 -12.96 1.00 11.57
C SER A 52 -11.64 1.49 10.98
N ILE A 53 -10.52 1.20 11.64
CA ILE A 53 -9.18 1.49 11.11
C ILE A 53 -8.96 0.70 9.81
N ASN A 54 -9.20 -0.61 9.86
CA ASN A 54 -8.98 -1.50 8.72
C ASN A 54 -9.94 -1.20 7.57
N LEU A 55 -11.18 -0.81 7.86
CA LEU A 55 -12.12 -0.31 6.85
C LEU A 55 -11.58 0.97 6.18
N GLY A 56 -11.08 1.92 6.96
CA GLY A 56 -10.47 3.15 6.44
C GLY A 56 -9.29 2.88 5.50
N PHE A 57 -8.38 1.97 5.89
CA PHE A 57 -7.27 1.57 5.01
C PHE A 57 -7.74 0.84 3.75
N GLY A 58 -8.70 -0.09 3.86
CA GLY A 58 -9.24 -0.81 2.69
C GLY A 58 -9.94 0.11 1.69
N ILE A 59 -10.71 1.10 2.18
CA ILE A 59 -11.33 2.15 1.36
C ILE A 59 -10.26 3.03 0.71
N GLY A 60 -9.27 3.47 1.50
CA GLY A 60 -8.16 4.28 1.01
C GLY A 60 -7.38 3.59 -0.11
N VAL A 61 -7.09 2.30 0.03
CA VAL A 61 -6.44 1.48 -1.01
C VAL A 61 -7.29 1.42 -2.27
N THR A 62 -8.59 1.12 -2.13
CA THR A 62 -9.51 1.04 -3.28
C THR A 62 -9.52 2.34 -4.08
N LEU A 63 -9.70 3.48 -3.40
CA LEU A 63 -9.76 4.80 -4.03
C LEU A 63 -8.39 5.23 -4.59
N GLY A 64 -7.31 4.92 -3.88
CA GLY A 64 -5.96 5.17 -4.37
C GLY A 64 -5.68 4.44 -5.68
N ILE A 65 -6.08 3.16 -5.78
CA ILE A 65 -5.94 2.37 -7.01
C ILE A 65 -6.77 2.98 -8.14
N HIS A 66 -8.01 3.41 -7.87
CA HIS A 66 -8.81 4.11 -8.89
C HIS A 66 -8.18 5.43 -9.34
N ALA A 67 -7.53 6.17 -8.46
CA ALA A 67 -6.90 7.45 -8.78
C ALA A 67 -5.64 7.28 -9.67
N ALA A 68 -4.85 6.23 -9.44
CA ALA A 68 -3.55 6.07 -10.08
C ALA A 68 -3.50 4.98 -11.17
N GLY A 69 -4.44 4.05 -11.16
CA GLY A 69 -4.36 2.78 -11.91
C GLY A 69 -4.20 2.96 -13.42
N GLY A 70 -4.94 3.90 -14.02
CA GLY A 70 -4.86 4.17 -15.45
C GLY A 70 -3.58 4.88 -15.93
N ILE A 71 -2.70 5.32 -15.01
CA ILE A 71 -1.49 6.07 -15.34
C ILE A 71 -0.23 5.30 -14.91
N SER A 72 -0.13 4.92 -13.63
CA SER A 72 1.05 4.25 -13.07
C SER A 72 0.88 2.74 -12.87
N GLY A 73 -0.34 2.22 -13.05
CA GLY A 73 -0.70 0.89 -12.57
C GLY A 73 -0.98 0.84 -11.06
N ALA A 74 -0.96 1.98 -10.37
CA ALA A 74 -1.21 2.12 -8.94
C ALA A 74 -0.42 1.14 -8.07
N HIS A 75 0.92 1.23 -8.11
CA HIS A 75 1.74 0.42 -7.21
C HIS A 75 1.47 0.83 -5.76
N LEU A 76 1.49 2.14 -5.49
CA LEU A 76 1.23 2.79 -4.20
C LEU A 76 2.00 2.18 -3.02
N ASN A 77 3.07 1.43 -3.32
CA ASN A 77 3.81 0.61 -2.39
C ASN A 77 5.22 0.37 -2.93
N ALA A 78 6.22 0.77 -2.14
CA ALA A 78 7.62 0.62 -2.52
C ALA A 78 8.02 -0.85 -2.66
N ALA A 79 7.51 -1.74 -1.82
CA ALA A 79 7.79 -3.17 -1.91
C ALA A 79 7.27 -3.77 -3.22
N ILE A 80 6.03 -3.44 -3.60
CA ILE A 80 5.45 -3.85 -4.89
C ILE A 80 6.26 -3.28 -6.05
N THR A 81 6.64 -1.99 -5.98
CA THR A 81 7.42 -1.32 -7.03
C THR A 81 8.78 -1.98 -7.24
N ILE A 82 9.51 -2.24 -6.15
CA ILE A 82 10.82 -2.90 -6.18
C ILE A 82 10.67 -4.32 -6.73
N THR A 83 9.65 -5.07 -6.28
CA THR A 83 9.36 -6.42 -6.80
C THR A 83 9.06 -6.38 -8.30
N HIS A 84 8.28 -5.43 -8.79
CA HIS A 84 8.03 -5.26 -10.22
C HIS A 84 9.30 -4.91 -11.01
N CYS A 85 10.24 -4.17 -10.43
CA CYS A 85 11.56 -3.95 -11.04
C CYS A 85 12.41 -5.22 -11.11
N ILE A 86 12.45 -6.01 -10.03
CA ILE A 86 13.18 -7.28 -9.97
C ILE A 86 12.63 -8.29 -11.00
N LEU A 87 11.31 -8.32 -11.18
CA LEU A 87 10.66 -9.21 -12.15
C LEU A 87 10.76 -8.72 -13.61
N GLY A 88 11.28 -7.51 -13.84
CA GLY A 88 11.35 -6.91 -15.18
C GLY A 88 10.05 -6.28 -15.68
N ASN A 89 9.01 -6.19 -14.84
CA ASN A 89 7.71 -5.59 -15.17
C ASN A 89 7.75 -4.05 -15.15
N LEU A 90 8.69 -3.46 -14.41
CA LEU A 90 8.92 -2.02 -14.37
C LEU A 90 10.41 -1.70 -14.63
N PRO A 91 10.74 -0.84 -15.63
CA PRO A 91 12.12 -0.44 -15.84
C PRO A 91 12.73 0.25 -14.61
N TRP A 92 13.92 -0.19 -14.18
CA TRP A 92 14.63 0.36 -13.01
C TRP A 92 14.79 1.88 -13.01
N ARG A 93 14.93 2.51 -14.18
CA ARG A 93 15.00 3.98 -14.33
C ARG A 93 13.75 4.72 -13.81
N LYS A 94 12.60 4.05 -13.70
CA LYS A 94 11.35 4.61 -13.17
C LYS A 94 11.22 4.44 -11.66
N LEU A 95 11.99 3.54 -11.04
CA LEU A 95 11.92 3.27 -9.60
C LEU A 95 12.04 4.56 -8.76
N PRO A 96 13.01 5.47 -9.00
CA PRO A 96 13.10 6.70 -8.21
C PRO A 96 11.83 7.56 -8.30
N ALA A 97 11.20 7.64 -9.47
CA ALA A 97 10.00 8.45 -9.66
C ALA A 97 8.80 7.88 -8.89
N TYR A 98 8.64 6.55 -8.87
CA TYR A 98 7.61 5.89 -8.08
C TYR A 98 7.85 6.08 -6.58
N LEU A 99 9.08 5.84 -6.10
CA LEU A 99 9.41 5.99 -4.67
C LEU A 99 9.24 7.43 -4.20
N ILE A 100 9.69 8.42 -4.98
CA ILE A 100 9.50 9.85 -4.66
C ILE A 100 8.01 10.19 -4.64
N GLY A 101 7.24 9.77 -5.66
CA GLY A 101 5.80 10.02 -5.70
C GLY A 101 5.08 9.47 -4.46
N GLN A 102 5.30 8.18 -4.17
CA GLN A 102 4.72 7.53 -2.99
C GLN A 102 5.15 8.19 -1.68
N PHE A 103 6.44 8.54 -1.54
CA PHE A 103 6.96 9.23 -0.35
C PHE A 103 6.28 10.58 -0.16
N LEU A 104 6.20 11.39 -1.22
CA LEU A 104 5.57 12.71 -1.18
C LEU A 104 4.08 12.62 -0.86
N GLY A 105 3.35 11.68 -1.46
CA GLY A 105 1.93 11.47 -1.17
C GLY A 105 1.68 11.09 0.28
N SER A 106 2.46 10.15 0.81
CA SER A 106 2.34 9.68 2.19
C SER A 106 2.76 10.73 3.23
N PHE A 107 3.86 11.44 2.97
CA PHE A 107 4.32 12.53 3.83
C PHE A 107 3.31 13.68 3.88
N THR A 108 2.78 14.11 2.73
CA THR A 108 1.79 15.20 2.68
C THR A 108 0.45 14.78 3.28
N ALA A 109 0.06 13.51 3.17
CA ALA A 109 -1.11 12.98 3.88
C ALA A 109 -0.92 13.02 5.40
N ALA A 110 0.23 12.62 5.92
CA ALA A 110 0.54 12.73 7.35
C ALA A 110 0.46 14.18 7.84
N ALA A 111 1.05 15.12 7.11
CA ALA A 111 0.95 16.55 7.42
C ALA A 111 -0.51 17.06 7.39
N THR A 112 -1.29 16.60 6.42
CA THR A 112 -2.72 16.96 6.29
C THR A 112 -3.53 16.44 7.48
N VAL A 113 -3.35 15.18 7.87
CA VAL A 113 -4.05 14.58 9.00
C VAL A 113 -3.62 15.22 10.32
N PHE A 114 -2.33 15.53 10.48
CA PHE A 114 -1.85 16.31 11.63
C PHE A 114 -2.54 17.68 11.73
N GLY A 115 -2.68 18.40 10.61
CA GLY A 115 -3.40 19.67 10.58
C GLY A 115 -4.90 19.52 10.88
N LEU A 116 -5.56 18.51 10.29
CA LEU A 116 -6.98 18.21 10.53
C LEU A 116 -7.29 17.92 12.01
N TYR A 117 -6.38 17.23 12.68
CA TYR A 117 -6.56 16.78 14.07
C TYR A 117 -5.71 17.55 15.08
N TYR A 118 -5.12 18.70 14.71
CA TYR A 118 -4.15 19.40 15.55
C TYR A 118 -4.72 19.75 16.94
N ASP A 119 -5.92 20.33 17.00
CA ASP A 119 -6.57 20.71 18.26
C ASP A 119 -6.87 19.48 19.13
N ALA A 120 -7.34 18.39 18.51
CA ALA A 120 -7.61 17.14 19.22
C ALA A 120 -6.33 16.46 19.72
N LEU A 121 -5.25 16.48 18.92
CA LEU A 121 -3.92 16.02 19.32
C LEU A 121 -3.40 16.81 20.51
N TYR A 122 -3.49 18.14 20.44
CA TYR A 122 -3.01 19.02 21.49
C TYR A 122 -3.80 18.83 22.78
N ASP A 123 -5.13 18.74 22.72
CA ASP A 123 -5.96 18.47 23.90
C ASP A 123 -5.71 17.07 24.50
N TYR A 124 -5.57 16.05 23.65
CA TYR A 124 -5.32 14.68 24.09
C TYR A 124 -3.97 14.51 24.80
N THR A 125 -2.93 15.16 24.27
CA THR A 125 -1.54 15.04 24.74
C THR A 125 -1.11 16.15 25.69
N LYS A 126 -1.93 17.19 25.86
CA LYS A 126 -1.59 18.44 26.56
C LYS A 126 -0.32 19.09 26.01
N GLY A 127 -0.13 18.99 24.69
CA GLY A 127 1.02 19.52 23.96
C GLY A 127 2.30 18.66 24.02
N ASN A 128 2.26 17.48 24.67
CA ASN A 128 3.42 16.60 24.77
C ASN A 128 3.30 15.38 23.83
N PHE A 129 3.87 15.50 22.64
CA PHE A 129 3.82 14.46 21.61
C PHE A 129 4.84 13.34 21.89
N THR A 130 4.36 12.17 22.34
CA THR A 130 5.20 11.02 22.68
C THR A 130 4.97 9.82 21.76
N VAL A 131 6.01 9.00 21.63
CA VAL A 131 6.01 7.76 20.82
C VAL A 131 5.48 6.57 21.60
N THR A 132 5.76 6.52 22.90
CA THR A 132 5.33 5.46 23.82
C THR A 132 4.64 6.07 25.05
N GLY A 133 3.95 5.22 25.81
CA GLY A 133 3.19 5.61 26.99
C GLY A 133 1.68 5.75 26.74
N PRO A 134 0.91 6.09 27.79
CA PRO A 134 -0.55 6.03 27.79
C PRO A 134 -1.21 7.08 26.88
N THR A 135 -0.50 8.16 26.57
CA THR A 135 -0.98 9.24 25.69
C THR A 135 -0.18 9.31 24.39
N ALA A 136 0.50 8.23 24.02
CA ALA A 136 1.29 8.17 22.80
C ALA A 136 0.41 8.31 21.56
N THR A 137 0.91 9.07 20.59
CA THR A 137 0.15 9.44 19.38
C THR A 137 0.92 9.21 18.09
N ALA A 138 2.21 8.83 18.16
CA ALA A 138 3.00 8.55 16.97
C ALA A 138 2.43 7.40 16.11
N SER A 139 1.75 6.45 16.76
CA SER A 139 1.08 5.30 16.12
C SER A 139 -0.08 5.69 15.19
N ILE A 140 -0.56 6.94 15.27
CA ILE A 140 -1.51 7.50 14.30
C ILE A 140 -0.88 7.54 12.90
N PHE A 141 0.42 7.82 12.80
CA PHE A 141 1.10 8.15 11.56
C PHE A 141 1.90 6.97 10.99
N SER A 142 2.69 6.30 11.83
CA SER A 142 3.53 5.15 11.46
C SER A 142 3.28 3.96 12.40
N THR A 143 3.68 2.76 12.01
CA THR A 143 3.43 1.58 12.84
C THR A 143 4.51 1.41 13.91
N TYR A 144 4.14 0.72 14.99
CA TYR A 144 5.03 0.32 16.08
C TYR A 144 4.61 -1.08 16.53
N PRO A 145 5.57 -1.95 16.93
CA PRO A 145 5.25 -3.27 17.40
C PRO A 145 4.58 -3.20 18.78
N ALA A 146 3.67 -4.13 19.05
CA ALA A 146 3.10 -4.30 20.38
C ALA A 146 4.20 -4.69 21.38
N SER A 147 4.04 -4.28 22.64
CA SER A 147 5.11 -4.39 23.66
C SER A 147 5.56 -5.80 23.99
N TYR A 148 4.76 -6.82 23.66
CA TYR A 148 5.08 -8.23 23.88
C TYR A 148 5.73 -8.91 22.66
N VAL A 149 5.87 -8.22 21.53
CA VAL A 149 6.37 -8.79 20.28
C VAL A 149 7.87 -8.58 20.19
N SER A 150 8.62 -9.66 19.99
CA SER A 150 10.06 -9.59 19.74
C SER A 150 10.36 -9.12 18.30
N LEU A 151 11.52 -8.50 18.09
CA LEU A 151 11.93 -8.00 16.77
C LEU A 151 11.88 -9.08 15.66
N PRO A 152 12.35 -10.34 15.87
CA PRO A 152 12.19 -11.41 14.88
C PRO A 152 10.73 -11.78 14.61
N GLY A 153 9.88 -11.81 15.65
CA GLY A 153 8.45 -12.09 15.49
C GLY A 153 7.73 -10.99 14.72
N ALA A 154 8.11 -9.74 14.96
CA ALA A 154 7.60 -8.58 14.26
C ALA A 154 8.03 -8.59 12.77
N PHE A 155 9.29 -8.95 12.49
CA PHE A 155 9.77 -9.16 11.12
C PHE A 155 8.99 -10.28 10.41
N PHE A 156 8.78 -11.42 11.06
CA PHE A 156 8.01 -12.53 10.50
C PHE A 156 6.55 -12.14 10.21
N THR A 157 5.95 -11.32 11.07
CA THR A 157 4.60 -10.77 10.87
C THR A 157 4.53 -9.94 9.59
N GLU A 158 5.42 -8.94 9.44
CA GLU A 158 5.44 -8.07 8.26
C GLU A 158 5.79 -8.81 6.96
N PHE A 159 6.72 -9.75 7.04
CA PHE A 159 7.07 -10.64 5.93
C PHE A 159 5.83 -11.43 5.47
N THR A 160 5.14 -12.09 6.40
CA THR A 160 3.99 -12.94 6.09
C THR A 160 2.81 -12.13 5.57
N ALA A 161 2.48 -11.02 6.22
CA ALA A 161 1.41 -10.13 5.81
C ALA A 161 1.65 -9.56 4.39
N THR A 162 2.89 -9.21 4.06
CA THR A 162 3.22 -8.70 2.72
C THR A 162 3.28 -9.81 1.67
N ALA A 163 3.68 -11.03 2.03
CA ALA A 163 3.58 -12.18 1.15
C ALA A 163 2.12 -12.46 0.78
N MET A 164 1.22 -12.41 1.75
CA MET A 164 -0.22 -12.54 1.53
C MET A 164 -0.79 -11.39 0.70
N LEU A 165 -0.31 -10.15 0.91
CA LEU A 165 -0.68 -9.01 0.08
C LEU A 165 -0.35 -9.26 -1.39
N LEU A 166 0.91 -9.59 -1.72
CA LEU A 166 1.28 -9.72 -3.12
C LEU A 166 0.69 -10.99 -3.75
N LEU A 167 0.62 -12.10 -3.00
CA LEU A 167 -0.05 -13.30 -3.46
C LEU A 167 -1.53 -13.02 -3.78
N GLY A 168 -2.24 -12.32 -2.89
CA GLY A 168 -3.63 -11.94 -3.09
C GLY A 168 -3.82 -11.01 -4.29
N ILE A 169 -2.94 -10.02 -4.48
CA ILE A 169 -2.96 -9.14 -5.65
C ILE A 169 -2.80 -9.96 -6.93
N LEU A 170 -1.85 -10.90 -6.97
CA LEU A 170 -1.64 -11.74 -8.15
C LEU A 170 -2.85 -12.61 -8.45
N VAL A 171 -3.44 -13.27 -7.45
CA VAL A 171 -4.65 -14.11 -7.64
C VAL A 171 -5.84 -13.27 -8.12
N ILE A 172 -6.03 -12.05 -7.59
CA ILE A 172 -7.10 -11.13 -8.04
C ILE A 172 -6.93 -10.77 -9.53
N HIS A 173 -5.70 -10.63 -10.01
CA HIS A 173 -5.38 -10.19 -11.37
C HIS A 173 -5.09 -11.33 -12.35
N ASP A 174 -5.07 -12.59 -11.92
CA ASP A 174 -4.74 -13.72 -12.78
C ASP A 174 -5.92 -14.13 -13.68
N GLU A 175 -5.99 -13.51 -14.85
CA GLU A 175 -7.00 -13.82 -15.88
C GLU A 175 -6.88 -15.25 -16.44
N LYS A 176 -5.75 -15.96 -16.22
CA LYS A 176 -5.63 -17.38 -16.63
C LYS A 176 -6.34 -18.31 -15.66
N ASN A 177 -6.58 -17.87 -14.43
CA ASN A 177 -7.29 -18.59 -13.38
C ASN A 177 -8.71 -17.99 -13.21
N ASN A 178 -9.25 -17.99 -12.00
CA ASN A 178 -10.49 -17.30 -11.64
C ASN A 178 -10.24 -15.83 -11.27
N GLY A 179 -9.69 -15.05 -12.20
CA GLY A 179 -9.43 -13.64 -12.01
C GLY A 179 -10.68 -12.82 -11.73
N ALA A 180 -10.51 -11.68 -11.07
CA ALA A 180 -11.63 -10.80 -10.75
C ALA A 180 -12.32 -10.25 -12.01
N LEU A 181 -13.62 -9.93 -11.86
CA LEU A 181 -14.37 -9.23 -12.90
C LEU A 181 -13.69 -7.89 -13.24
N LYS A 182 -13.71 -7.53 -14.53
CA LYS A 182 -13.10 -6.27 -15.00
C LYS A 182 -13.72 -5.08 -14.28
N GLY A 183 -12.86 -4.27 -13.64
CA GLY A 183 -13.25 -3.10 -12.87
C GLY A 183 -13.39 -3.35 -11.36
N THR A 184 -13.43 -4.59 -10.89
CA THR A 184 -13.56 -4.90 -9.45
C THR A 184 -12.23 -5.18 -8.74
N GLN A 185 -11.11 -5.21 -9.49
CA GLN A 185 -9.77 -5.47 -8.96
C GLN A 185 -9.39 -4.52 -7.82
N ALA A 186 -9.68 -3.22 -7.97
CA ALA A 186 -9.39 -2.21 -6.97
C ALA A 186 -10.13 -2.47 -5.65
N LEU A 187 -11.44 -2.76 -5.74
CA LEU A 187 -12.28 -3.06 -4.57
C LEU A 187 -11.80 -4.33 -3.86
N LEU A 188 -11.52 -5.40 -4.61
CA LEU A 188 -11.02 -6.65 -4.02
C LEU A 188 -9.64 -6.49 -3.40
N THR A 189 -8.78 -5.62 -3.96
CA THR A 189 -7.49 -5.28 -3.36
C THR A 189 -7.67 -4.51 -2.05
N GLY A 190 -8.65 -3.60 -1.97
CA GLY A 190 -9.03 -2.97 -0.71
C GLY A 190 -9.56 -3.96 0.34
N ILE A 191 -10.41 -4.90 -0.08
CA ILE A 191 -10.90 -5.99 0.78
C ILE A 191 -9.75 -6.89 1.26
N LEU A 192 -8.77 -7.17 0.41
CA LEU A 192 -7.56 -7.91 0.78
C LEU A 192 -6.80 -7.18 1.90
N VAL A 193 -6.56 -5.87 1.76
CA VAL A 193 -5.88 -5.08 2.80
C VAL A 193 -6.69 -5.01 4.09
N LEU A 194 -8.02 -4.86 4.00
CA LEU A 194 -8.92 -4.98 5.16
C LEU A 194 -8.74 -6.34 5.85
N GLY A 195 -8.74 -7.44 5.09
CA GLY A 195 -8.55 -8.79 5.62
C GLY A 195 -7.19 -8.97 6.30
N ILE A 196 -6.12 -8.43 5.72
CA ILE A 196 -4.77 -8.43 6.32
C ILE A 196 -4.79 -7.65 7.64
N GLY A 197 -5.40 -6.46 7.68
CA GLY A 197 -5.52 -5.68 8.91
C GLY A 197 -6.29 -6.42 10.01
N LEU A 198 -7.39 -7.09 9.65
CA LEU A 198 -8.20 -7.87 10.58
C LEU A 198 -7.50 -9.12 11.10
N GLY A 199 -6.76 -9.84 10.24
CA GLY A 199 -6.15 -11.12 10.59
C GLY A 199 -4.71 -11.04 11.10
N MET A 200 -3.96 -10.00 10.72
CA MET A 200 -2.50 -9.91 10.93
C MET A 200 -2.06 -8.56 11.51
N GLY A 201 -3.01 -7.68 11.88
CA GLY A 201 -2.69 -6.33 12.34
C GLY A 201 -2.26 -6.20 13.80
N LEU A 202 -2.60 -7.16 14.66
CA LEU A 202 -2.44 -7.03 16.12
C LEU A 202 -0.98 -6.78 16.55
N ASN A 203 -0.02 -7.49 15.96
CA ASN A 203 1.37 -7.47 16.43
C ASN A 203 2.13 -6.21 16.02
N THR A 204 1.89 -5.70 14.82
CA THR A 204 2.74 -4.67 14.20
C THR A 204 1.96 -3.57 13.48
N GLY A 205 0.63 -3.63 13.43
CA GLY A 205 -0.19 -2.67 12.69
C GLY A 205 -0.12 -2.81 11.16
N TYR A 206 0.30 -3.98 10.65
CA TYR A 206 0.35 -4.34 9.22
C TYR A 206 0.97 -3.24 8.35
N ALA A 207 2.24 -2.91 8.58
CA ALA A 207 2.89 -1.86 7.80
C ALA A 207 2.86 -2.15 6.30
N ILE A 208 3.25 -3.38 5.89
CA ILE A 208 3.17 -4.03 4.57
C ILE A 208 3.64 -3.20 3.35
N ASN A 209 4.12 -1.99 3.57
CA ASN A 209 4.41 -0.97 2.59
C ASN A 209 5.42 0.03 3.18
N PRO A 210 6.67 0.05 2.71
CA PRO A 210 7.67 1.00 3.18
C PRO A 210 7.25 2.47 3.01
N SER A 211 6.49 2.79 1.95
CA SER A 211 5.98 4.14 1.68
C SER A 211 4.83 4.53 2.61
N ARG A 212 4.17 3.58 3.29
CA ARG A 212 3.13 3.85 4.29
C ARG A 212 3.71 4.15 5.67
N ASP A 213 4.94 3.76 5.92
CA ASP A 213 5.56 3.84 7.24
C ASP A 213 6.66 4.89 7.33
N LEU A 214 7.67 4.84 6.45
CA LEU A 214 8.84 5.71 6.54
C LEU A 214 8.49 7.21 6.34
N PRO A 215 7.70 7.62 5.33
CA PRO A 215 7.42 9.05 5.13
C PRO A 215 6.65 9.69 6.30
N PRO A 216 5.56 9.09 6.84
CA PRO A 216 4.89 9.60 8.03
C PRO A 216 5.78 9.58 9.28
N ARG A 217 6.69 8.60 9.42
CA ARG A 217 7.67 8.54 10.50
C ARG A 217 8.67 9.70 10.42
N VAL A 218 9.13 10.04 9.22
CA VAL A 218 9.96 11.24 8.98
C VAL A 218 9.17 12.50 9.31
N PHE A 219 7.90 12.56 8.93
CA PHE A 219 7.03 13.70 9.29
C PHE A 219 6.92 13.87 10.81
N THR A 220 6.59 12.81 11.56
CA THR A 220 6.43 12.91 13.03
C THR A 220 7.74 13.25 13.75
N ALA A 221 8.89 12.80 13.24
CA ALA A 221 10.20 13.21 13.75
C ALA A 221 10.37 14.74 13.71
N ILE A 222 9.93 15.38 12.62
CA ILE A 222 10.03 16.82 12.40
C ILE A 222 8.91 17.57 13.14
N ALA A 223 7.72 16.97 13.25
CA ALA A 223 6.50 17.62 13.76
C ALA A 223 6.37 17.64 15.29
N GLY A 224 7.35 17.10 16.03
CA GLY A 224 7.44 17.26 17.49
C GLY A 224 7.57 15.97 18.30
N TRP A 225 7.46 14.79 17.70
CA TRP A 225 7.69 13.52 18.40
C TRP A 225 9.19 13.20 18.58
N GLY A 226 10.07 13.91 17.86
CA GLY A 226 11.51 13.76 17.95
C GLY A 226 12.04 12.43 17.38
N MET A 227 13.31 12.15 17.65
CA MET A 227 14.00 10.98 17.08
C MET A 227 13.59 9.64 17.70
N ASP A 228 12.78 9.66 18.77
CA ASP A 228 12.24 8.46 19.39
C ASP A 228 11.41 7.62 18.42
N VAL A 229 10.88 8.24 17.36
CA VAL A 229 10.16 7.54 16.30
C VAL A 229 11.04 6.53 15.55
N PHE A 230 12.37 6.64 15.63
CA PHE A 230 13.34 5.73 15.03
C PHE A 230 14.03 4.80 16.05
N THR A 231 13.84 5.00 17.36
CA THR A 231 14.45 4.15 18.40
C THR A 231 13.43 3.23 19.07
N ALA A 232 12.15 3.61 19.12
CA ALA A 232 11.08 2.81 19.71
C ALA A 232 10.96 1.42 19.08
N GLY A 233 10.62 0.42 19.91
CA GLY A 233 10.46 -0.97 19.47
C GLY A 233 11.75 -1.60 18.98
N ASP A 234 12.85 -1.41 19.71
CA ASP A 234 14.19 -1.91 19.37
C ASP A 234 14.66 -1.48 17.97
N HIS A 235 14.54 -0.18 17.67
CA HIS A 235 14.80 0.40 16.36
C HIS A 235 13.90 -0.20 15.26
N TRP A 236 12.60 -0.33 15.55
CA TRP A 236 11.60 -0.94 14.68
C TRP A 236 11.63 -0.48 13.21
N TRP A 237 11.98 0.79 12.97
CA TRP A 237 11.83 1.48 11.69
C TRP A 237 12.40 0.73 10.47
N TRP A 238 13.42 -0.12 10.60
CA TRP A 238 14.00 -0.84 9.46
C TRP A 238 13.18 -2.07 9.04
N VAL A 239 12.35 -2.61 9.94
CA VAL A 239 11.53 -3.80 9.66
C VAL A 239 10.45 -3.50 8.62
N PRO A 240 9.61 -2.46 8.76
CA PRO A 240 8.64 -2.04 7.72
C PRO A 240 9.25 -1.70 6.36
N LEU A 241 10.57 -1.50 6.28
CA LEU A 241 11.27 -1.19 5.02
C LEU A 241 11.71 -2.48 4.32
N THR A 242 12.21 -3.44 5.08
CA THR A 242 12.91 -4.62 4.54
C THR A 242 12.02 -5.86 4.48
N ALA A 243 11.26 -6.14 5.54
CA ALA A 243 10.40 -7.32 5.60
C ALA A 243 9.32 -7.30 4.51
N PRO A 244 8.67 -6.16 4.18
CA PRO A 244 7.73 -6.10 3.08
C PRO A 244 8.32 -6.43 1.71
N ILE A 245 9.55 -5.99 1.41
CA ILE A 245 10.19 -6.30 0.12
C ILE A 245 10.41 -7.81 -0.01
N LEU A 246 10.92 -8.45 1.05
CA LEU A 246 11.16 -9.90 1.05
C LEU A 246 9.85 -10.69 1.03
N GLY A 247 8.84 -10.26 1.79
CA GLY A 247 7.50 -10.85 1.77
C GLY A 247 6.86 -10.75 0.39
N SER A 248 6.94 -9.58 -0.23
CA SER A 248 6.48 -9.32 -1.60
C SER A 248 7.12 -10.33 -2.58
N LEU A 249 8.46 -10.46 -2.58
CA LEU A 249 9.13 -11.46 -3.44
C LEU A 249 8.69 -12.90 -3.16
N ALA A 250 8.51 -13.27 -1.89
CA ALA A 250 8.01 -14.59 -1.50
C ALA A 250 6.59 -14.85 -2.03
N GLY A 251 5.70 -13.86 -1.97
CA GLY A 251 4.35 -13.93 -2.52
C GLY A 251 4.34 -14.23 -4.03
N VAL A 252 5.21 -13.58 -4.81
CA VAL A 252 5.39 -13.90 -6.24
C VAL A 252 5.90 -15.32 -6.43
N LEU A 253 6.92 -15.71 -5.68
CA LEU A 253 7.53 -17.04 -5.83
C LEU A 253 6.49 -18.14 -5.58
N ILE A 254 5.70 -18.00 -4.51
CA ILE A 254 4.61 -18.92 -4.18
C ILE A 254 3.59 -18.95 -5.31
N HIS A 255 3.11 -17.80 -5.80
CA HIS A 255 2.15 -17.75 -6.89
C HIS A 255 2.68 -18.45 -8.16
N LYS A 256 3.93 -18.20 -8.54
CA LYS A 256 4.54 -18.79 -9.72
C LYS A 256 4.63 -20.31 -9.61
N LEU A 257 5.18 -20.80 -8.50
CA LEU A 257 5.40 -22.23 -8.29
C LEU A 257 4.10 -23.01 -8.17
N PHE A 258 3.08 -22.46 -7.48
CA PHE A 258 1.87 -23.20 -7.18
C PHE A 258 0.76 -23.00 -8.20
N ILE A 259 0.69 -21.85 -8.89
CA ILE A 259 -0.41 -21.51 -9.81
C ILE A 259 0.10 -21.31 -11.24
N ASP A 260 0.89 -20.27 -11.51
CA ASP A 260 1.20 -19.85 -12.89
C ASP A 260 1.92 -20.95 -13.70
N PHE A 261 2.86 -21.69 -13.11
CA PHE A 261 3.57 -22.77 -13.81
C PHE A 261 2.68 -23.97 -14.15
N HIS A 262 1.58 -24.16 -13.42
CA HIS A 262 0.65 -25.28 -13.61
C HIS A 262 -0.59 -24.91 -14.44
N ASN A 263 -0.80 -23.62 -14.71
CA ASN A 263 -1.97 -23.10 -15.39
C ASN A 263 -1.60 -22.35 -16.69
N GLN A 264 -0.78 -23.00 -17.53
CA GLN A 264 -0.39 -22.46 -18.83
C GLN A 264 -1.43 -22.83 -19.90
N PRO A 265 -1.78 -21.91 -20.81
CA PRO A 265 -2.70 -22.22 -21.91
C PRO A 265 -2.12 -23.32 -22.80
N ILE A 266 -2.94 -24.33 -23.15
CA ILE A 266 -2.56 -25.39 -24.09
C ILE A 266 -2.15 -24.71 -25.41
N PRO A 267 -0.94 -24.98 -25.94
CA PRO A 267 -0.55 -24.46 -27.25
C PRO A 267 -1.57 -24.89 -28.28
N LYS A 268 -2.20 -23.95 -29.00
CA LYS A 268 -3.06 -24.29 -30.14
C LYS A 268 -2.20 -25.03 -31.15
N SER A 269 -2.37 -26.36 -31.27
CA SER A 269 -1.71 -27.14 -32.30
C SER A 269 -2.17 -26.61 -33.66
N GLY A 270 -1.24 -26.09 -34.45
CA GLY A 270 -1.54 -25.64 -35.80
C GLY A 270 -1.99 -26.83 -36.66
N ASN A 271 -3.27 -26.86 -37.01
CA ASN A 271 -3.81 -27.42 -38.25
C ASN A 271 -5.34 -27.25 -38.30
N GLU A 272 -5.80 -26.02 -38.50
CA GLU A 272 -7.08 -25.78 -39.18
C GLU A 272 -6.76 -25.18 -40.55
N LYS A 273 -6.23 -26.02 -41.44
CA LYS A 273 -6.28 -25.77 -42.89
C LYS A 273 -6.95 -26.97 -43.53
N GLY A 274 -8.18 -26.76 -43.99
CA GLY A 274 -8.78 -27.55 -45.06
C GLY A 274 -9.89 -28.49 -44.64
N GLN A 275 -11.08 -27.96 -44.36
CA GLN A 275 -12.33 -28.59 -44.80
C GLN A 275 -13.28 -27.50 -45.29
N THR A 276 -13.10 -27.11 -46.56
CA THR A 276 -14.19 -26.59 -47.39
C THR A 276 -15.28 -27.66 -47.44
N VAL A 277 -16.39 -27.40 -46.77
CA VAL A 277 -17.62 -28.17 -46.95
C VAL A 277 -18.09 -27.92 -48.38
N VAL A 278 -17.96 -28.95 -49.21
CA VAL A 278 -18.51 -29.01 -50.57
C VAL A 278 -20.03 -29.15 -50.44
N GLU A 279 -20.75 -28.23 -51.07
CA GLU A 279 -22.18 -28.35 -51.36
C GLU A 279 -22.43 -29.63 -52.18
N THR A 280 -23.40 -30.44 -51.75
CA THR A 280 -24.18 -31.28 -52.66
C THR A 280 -25.61 -31.38 -52.16
N SER A 281 -26.51 -30.81 -52.97
CA SER A 281 -27.86 -31.26 -53.35
C SER A 281 -28.91 -31.45 -52.26
#